data_AF-A0A4R4YTW1-F1
#
_entry.id   AF-A0A4R4YTW1-F1
#
_cell.length_a   1.000
_cell.length_b   1.000
_cell.length_c   1.000
_cell.angle_alpha   90.00
_cell.angle_beta   90.00
_cell.angle_gamma   90.00
#
_symmetry.space_group_name_H-M   'P 1'
#
loop_
_entity.id
_entity.type
_entity.pdbx_description
1 polymer ?
#
loop_
_entity_poly.entity_id
_entity_poly.type
_entity_poly.pdbx_seq_one_letter_code
_entity_poly.pdbx_strand_id
1 'polypeptide(L)' 'MVFVGARADGPSAETCCDYLNVFIDRHQANTWIQAHPHVPGEVLTPAEAELLGQRIFGDLLAE' A
#
# COMPACT_ATOMS: atom_id res chain seq x y z
N MET A 1 -7.41 -3.67 6.88
CA MET A 1 -7.38 -3.11 5.50
C MET A 1 -6.02 -2.51 5.28
N VAL A 2 -5.49 -2.56 4.07
CA VAL A 2 -4.16 -2.02 3.75
C VAL A 2 -4.30 -1.04 2.61
N PHE A 3 -3.89 0.21 2.80
CA PHE A 3 -3.73 1.13 1.68
C PHE A 3 -2.35 0.96 1.08
N VAL A 4 -2.30 0.75 -0.22
CA VAL A 4 -1.07 0.70 -0.99
C VAL A 4 -1.11 1.84 -1.99
N GLY A 5 -0.17 2.77 -1.88
CA GLY A 5 -0.05 3.92 -2.76
C GLY A 5 1.39 4.35 -2.87
N ALA A 6 1.72 5.01 -3.96
CA ALA A 6 3.05 5.54 -4.20
C ALA A 6 2.95 6.85 -4.95
N ARG A 7 3.88 7.76 -4.68
CA ARG A 7 4.09 8.92 -5.56
C ARG A 7 5.05 8.49 -6.67
N ALA A 8 4.82 8.97 -7.88
CA ALA A 8 5.81 8.81 -8.93
C ALA A 8 7.11 9.48 -8.48
N ASP A 9 8.24 8.81 -8.73
CA ASP A 9 9.62 9.31 -8.65
C ASP A 9 10.38 8.97 -7.35
N GLY A 10 11.39 8.10 -7.45
CA GLY A 10 12.36 7.80 -6.38
C GLY A 10 12.38 6.34 -5.90
N PRO A 11 13.30 5.98 -4.98
CA PRO A 11 13.35 4.65 -4.37
C PRO A 11 12.01 4.28 -3.71
N SER A 12 11.59 3.01 -3.81
CA SER A 12 10.31 2.54 -3.22
C SER A 12 10.18 2.86 -1.73
N ALA A 13 11.29 2.86 -0.99
CA ALA A 13 11.32 3.21 0.42
C ALA A 13 10.94 4.68 0.70
N GLU A 14 11.21 5.59 -0.24
CA GLU A 14 10.94 7.02 -0.12
C GLU A 14 9.58 7.40 -0.73
N THR A 15 9.05 6.58 -1.63
CA THR A 15 7.83 6.89 -2.40
C THR A 15 6.59 6.14 -1.96
N CYS A 16 6.75 5.00 -1.26
CA CYS A 16 5.67 4.11 -0.83
C CYS A 16 5.54 4.00 0.70
N CYS A 17 6.66 3.96 1.45
CA CYS A 17 6.61 3.64 2.88
C CYS A 17 5.89 4.68 3.74
N ASP A 18 5.95 5.96 3.39
CA ASP A 18 5.21 7.03 4.12
C ASP A 18 3.69 6.89 3.96
N TYR A 19 3.24 6.15 2.95
CA TYR A 19 1.84 6.05 2.58
C TYR A 19 1.27 4.64 2.79
N LEU A 20 2.12 3.62 3.01
CA LEU A 20 1.68 2.25 3.28
C LEU A 20 1.12 2.14 4.70
N ASN A 21 -0.21 2.13 4.82
CA ASN A 21 -0.90 2.19 6.09
C ASN A 21 -1.81 0.97 6.30
N VAL A 22 -1.82 0.44 7.52
CA VAL A 22 -2.75 -0.60 7.96
C VAL A 22 -3.86 0.03 8.79
N PHE A 23 -5.11 -0.22 8.40
CA PHE A 23 -6.31 0.29 9.03
C PHE A 23 -7.15 -0.84 9.61
N ILE A 24 -7.86 -0.55 10.70
CA ILE A 24 -8.73 -1.50 11.40
C ILE A 24 -9.87 -1.96 10.47
N ASP A 25 -10.46 -1.03 9.72
CA ASP A 25 -11.56 -1.31 8.79
C ASP A 25 -11.48 -0.45 7.52
N ARG A 26 -12.42 -0.70 6.59
CA ARG A 26 -12.47 -0.04 5.28
C ARG A 26 -12.96 1.42 5.38
N HIS A 27 -13.77 1.75 6.38
CA HIS A 27 -14.24 3.12 6.59
C HIS A 27 -13.08 4.03 7.00
N GLN A 28 -12.21 3.56 7.90
CA GLN A 28 -11.02 4.30 8.32
C GLN A 28 -10.04 4.50 7.14
N ALA A 29 -9.81 3.46 6.33
CA ALA A 29 -8.98 3.54 5.13
C ALA A 29 -9.52 4.56 4.11
N ASN A 30 -10.83 4.52 3.83
CA ASN A 30 -11.48 5.46 2.93
C ASN A 30 -11.40 6.91 3.44
N THR A 31 -11.60 7.11 4.75
CA THR A 31 -11.47 8.44 5.38
C THR A 31 -10.07 9.01 5.16
N TRP A 32 -9.04 8.18 5.33
CA TRP A 32 -7.67 8.57 5.08
C TRP A 32 -7.42 8.93 3.61
N ILE A 33 -7.93 8.14 2.65
CA ILE A 33 -7.80 8.44 1.21
C ILE A 33 -8.41 9.78 0.84
N GLN A 34 -9.62 10.07 1.35
CA GLN A 34 -10.29 11.33 1.08
C GLN A 34 -9.52 12.53 1.64
N ALA A 35 -8.79 12.35 2.75
CA ALA A 35 -7.90 13.37 3.30
C ALA A 35 -6.58 13.52 2.53
N HIS A 36 -6.18 12.53 1.73
CA HIS A 36 -4.91 12.51 0.98
C HIS A 36 -5.14 12.28 -0.53
N PRO A 37 -5.93 13.14 -1.22
CA PRO A 37 -6.28 12.92 -2.63
C PRO A 37 -5.09 12.99 -3.60
N HIS A 38 -3.94 13.48 -3.13
CA HIS A 38 -2.71 13.61 -3.91
C HIS A 38 -1.84 12.34 -3.90
N VAL A 39 -2.24 11.31 -3.16
CA VAL A 39 -1.54 10.02 -3.09
C VAL A 39 -2.36 8.98 -3.87
N PRO A 40 -1.99 8.67 -5.12
CA PRO A 40 -2.69 7.63 -5.87
C PRO A 40 -2.44 6.26 -5.23
N GLY A 41 -3.49 5.45 -5.14
CA GLY A 41 -3.42 4.13 -4.53
C GLY A 41 -4.78 3.47 -4.36
N GLU A 42 -4.79 2.32 -3.70
CA GLU A 42 -5.98 1.51 -3.48
C GLU A 42 -6.01 0.86 -2.09
N VAL A 43 -7.22 0.46 -1.65
CA VAL A 43 -7.41 -0.28 -0.39
C VAL A 43 -7.59 -1.76 -0.69
N LEU A 44 -6.64 -2.53 -0.20
CA LEU A 44 -6.64 -3.99 -0.24
C LEU A 44 -7.15 -4.58 1.08
N THR A 45 -7.71 -5.78 0.99
CA THR A 45 -7.85 -6.68 2.13
C THR A 45 -6.47 -7.21 2.55
N PRO A 46 -6.31 -7.72 3.78
CA PRO A 46 -5.05 -8.35 4.21
C PRO A 46 -4.59 -9.48 3.28
N ALA A 47 -5.50 -10.31 2.78
CA ALA A 47 -5.17 -11.42 1.88
C ALA A 47 -4.69 -10.91 0.51
N GLU A 48 -5.32 -9.86 -0.04
CA GLU A 48 -4.86 -9.24 -1.29
C GLU A 48 -3.50 -8.57 -1.13
N ALA A 49 -3.24 -7.94 0.02
CA ALA A 49 -1.96 -7.32 0.33
C ALA A 49 -0.84 -8.35 0.48
N GLU A 50 -1.12 -9.51 1.08
CA GLU A 50 -0.17 -10.62 1.16
C GLU A 50 0.19 -11.15 -0.23
N LEU A 51 -0.81 -11.43 -1.07
CA LEU A 51 -0.60 -11.85 -2.46
C LEU A 51 0.20 -10.82 -3.26
N LEU A 52 -0.05 -9.52 -3.03
CA LEU A 52 0.73 -8.47 -3.65
C LEU A 52 2.19 -8.49 -3.18
N GLY A 53 2.44 -8.62 -1.87
CA GLY A 53 3.78 -8.74 -1.32
C GLY A 53 4.55 -9.93 -1.89
N GLN A 54 3.91 -11.10 -1.98
CA GLN A 54 4.49 -12.29 -2.61
C GLN A 54 4.83 -12.05 -4.08
N ARG A 55 3.99 -11.34 -4.83
CA ARG A 55 4.29 -11.01 -6.24
C ARG A 55 5.46 -10.03 -6.38
N ILE A 56 5.61 -9.09 -5.46
CA ILE A 56 6.68 -8.08 -5.51
C ILE A 56 8.02 -8.66 -5.07
N PHE A 57 8.02 -9.45 -3.98
CA PHE A 57 9.24 -9.90 -3.31
C PHE A 57 9.51 -11.40 -3.46
N GLY A 58 8.58 -12.18 -4.02
CA GLY A 58 8.71 -13.65 -4.09
C GLY A 58 9.96 -14.10 -4.81
N ASP A 59 10.26 -13.48 -5.95
CA ASP A 59 11.46 -13.80 -6.73
C ASP A 59 12.75 -13.41 -5.98
N LEU A 60 12.72 -12.34 -5.19
CA LEU A 60 13.86 -11.88 -4.37
C LEU A 60 14.13 -12.81 -3.18
N LEU A 61 13.08 -13.42 -2.62
CA LEU A 61 13.17 -14.28 -1.43
C LEU A 61 13.40 -15.76 -1.78
N ALA A 62 13.37 -16.12 -3.06
CA ALA A 62 13.63 -17.47 -3.54
C ALA A 62 15.13 -17.80 -3.73
N GLU A 63 16.02 -16.86 -3.39
CA GLU A 63 17.49 -17.03 -3.37
C GLU A 63 18.02 -17.51 -2.01
#